data_AF-A0A0L7LFG8-F1
#
_entry.id   AF-A0A0L7LFG8-F1
#
_cell.length_a   1.000
_cell.length_b   1.000
_cell.length_c   1.000
_cell.angle_alpha   90.00
_cell.angle_beta   90.00
_cell.angle_gamma   90.00
#
_symmetry.space_group_name_H-M   'P 1'
#
loop_
_entity.id
_entity.type
_entity.pdbx_description
1 polymer ?
#
loop_
_entity_poly.entity_id
_entity_poly.type
_entity_poly.pdbx_seq_one_letter_code
_entity_poly.pdbx_strand_id
1 'polypeptide(L)'
;MKSWGEAMSRSASVPFSRVGRMRRALVLLAAAACSAAALLYWRQQTDDAARHTMYSGIGPQLSWICRDQRCERLPASETSVLQSLQTCNMLCSSTQLWPQPTGPVSFATTAAPVKASSFKLQILATPSSDVTEHLSEAFALMLEELRVLESSSASWHTNLGAPRVVTVRVIVNGSGDPRMRLDTDESYKLQLKPEGSELVADISAYSFCGARHAFETLSQIVWFDPYAGSLLILEAAKVTDAPTFPFRGLLLDTSRNFYSVGDITRTIDAMASCKLNTFHWHVSDSQSFPLQLESVPQLAQYGAYGPGAVYTTDDIRAIVKHAKLRGIRVLLEVDAPAHVGRAWSWGPAAGLGDLAYCVEVEPWNAWCGEPPCGQLNPRNKHVYSLLEKVYAEIIQLTGVDDLFHLGGDEVSERCWLHHFNDSNPMDLWLDFTQNALRALVRANRGKAPELTLLWSSGLTRTPYLEKLDYRRLGVQLWGSSRWPESRAVLDHGIRAVLSHVDAWYLDCGFGSWRDSSDGHCGPYRSWQQMYEHRPWTEENSSSDVDSELNVAPPSWPWRIEGGAACQWSEQLDPGGLDARVWPRSAAVAERLWSDRAEGAEPDVYLRLDTHRARLVARGVKAAPLWPQWCSHNPHACL
;
A
#
# COMPACT_ATOMS: atom_id res chain seq x y z
N MET A 1 -53.06 -32.36 53.13
CA MET A 1 -54.55 -32.38 53.07
C MET A 1 -54.89 -32.78 51.63
N LYS A 2 -55.24 -34.06 51.37
CA LYS A 2 -56.57 -34.55 50.96
C LYS A 2 -57.18 -33.72 49.81
N SER A 3 -57.73 -34.23 48.71
CA SER A 3 -58.07 -35.58 48.22
C SER A 3 -58.62 -35.36 46.80
N TRP A 4 -58.46 -36.36 45.95
CA TRP A 4 -59.24 -36.55 44.72
C TRP A 4 -60.74 -36.79 44.98
N GLY A 5 -61.57 -36.56 43.94
CA GLY A 5 -62.97 -36.96 43.76
C GLY A 5 -63.60 -36.16 42.60
N GLU A 6 -63.78 -36.73 41.38
CA GLU A 6 -65.01 -37.41 40.91
C GLU A 6 -66.32 -36.61 41.15
N ALA A 7 -67.32 -36.52 40.29
CA ALA A 7 -67.56 -36.91 38.90
C ALA A 7 -68.85 -36.18 38.41
N MET A 8 -68.92 -35.98 37.09
CA MET A 8 -70.09 -35.91 36.20
C MET A 8 -71.50 -35.48 36.68
N SER A 9 -72.06 -34.47 36.02
CA SER A 9 -73.23 -34.55 35.11
C SER A 9 -73.58 -33.12 34.65
N ARG A 10 -73.80 -32.80 33.37
CA ARG A 10 -75.01 -33.12 32.61
C ARG A 10 -74.80 -32.90 31.11
N SER A 11 -75.35 -33.85 30.36
CA SER A 11 -75.73 -33.85 28.94
C SER A 11 -76.20 -32.50 28.37
N ALA A 12 -75.71 -32.15 27.18
CA ALA A 12 -76.56 -31.78 26.04
C ALA A 12 -75.76 -31.78 24.72
N SER A 13 -76.20 -32.66 23.83
CA SER A 13 -75.73 -32.96 22.49
C SER A 13 -76.10 -31.88 21.46
N VAL A 14 -75.14 -31.45 20.63
CA VAL A 14 -75.35 -30.71 19.37
C VAL A 14 -74.47 -31.36 18.27
N PRO A 15 -74.96 -31.58 17.03
CA PRO A 15 -74.53 -32.69 16.20
C PRO A 15 -73.20 -32.44 15.46
N PHE A 16 -72.28 -33.40 15.58
CA PHE A 16 -70.94 -33.44 14.97
C PHE A 16 -70.91 -33.47 13.42
N SER A 17 -72.05 -33.44 12.71
CA SER A 17 -72.09 -33.62 11.26
C SER A 17 -71.94 -32.33 10.44
N ARG A 18 -72.26 -31.15 10.99
CA ARG A 18 -72.11 -29.86 10.27
C ARG A 18 -70.70 -29.29 10.34
N VAL A 19 -70.03 -29.40 11.49
CA VAL A 19 -68.66 -28.89 11.70
C VAL A 19 -67.64 -29.66 10.85
N GLY A 20 -67.83 -30.98 10.65
CA GLY A 20 -66.97 -31.80 9.80
C GLY A 20 -67.06 -31.45 8.31
N ARG A 21 -68.25 -31.08 7.80
CA ARG A 21 -68.43 -30.64 6.40
C ARG A 21 -67.83 -29.26 6.16
N MET A 22 -68.01 -28.33 7.08
CA MET A 22 -67.42 -26.98 6.99
C MET A 22 -65.88 -27.02 7.06
N ARG A 23 -65.30 -27.84 7.95
CA ARG A 23 -63.85 -28.06 8.00
C ARG A 23 -63.31 -28.70 6.72
N ARG A 24 -63.99 -29.69 6.15
CA ARG A 24 -63.58 -30.29 4.86
C ARG A 24 -63.67 -29.29 3.70
N ALA A 25 -64.71 -28.45 3.66
CA ALA A 25 -64.85 -27.41 2.65
C ALA A 25 -63.75 -26.33 2.77
N LEU A 26 -63.41 -25.92 4.00
CA LEU A 26 -62.32 -24.96 4.25
C LEU A 26 -60.95 -25.54 3.90
N VAL A 27 -60.69 -26.82 4.21
CA VAL A 27 -59.43 -27.48 3.83
C VAL A 27 -59.32 -27.64 2.31
N LEU A 28 -60.42 -27.96 1.62
CA LEU A 28 -60.44 -28.03 0.15
C LEU A 28 -60.24 -26.66 -0.50
N LEU A 29 -60.84 -25.59 0.06
CA LEU A 29 -60.64 -24.22 -0.40
C LEU A 29 -59.19 -23.75 -0.16
N ALA A 30 -58.61 -24.07 1.00
CA ALA A 30 -57.21 -23.76 1.30
C ALA A 30 -56.25 -24.53 0.37
N ALA A 31 -56.51 -25.81 0.12
CA ALA A 31 -55.72 -26.61 -0.81
C ALA A 31 -55.83 -26.09 -2.26
N ALA A 32 -57.02 -25.68 -2.69
CA ALA A 32 -57.24 -25.07 -4.00
C ALA A 32 -56.54 -23.71 -4.12
N ALA A 33 -56.58 -22.88 -3.07
CA ALA A 33 -55.88 -21.60 -3.02
C ALA A 33 -54.35 -21.78 -3.04
N CYS A 34 -53.81 -22.73 -2.27
CA CYS A 34 -52.38 -23.06 -2.32
C CYS A 34 -51.96 -23.61 -3.68
N SER A 35 -52.79 -24.43 -4.31
CA SER A 35 -52.52 -24.97 -5.65
C SER A 35 -52.56 -23.87 -6.71
N ALA A 36 -53.51 -22.94 -6.62
CA ALA A 36 -53.60 -21.78 -7.50
C ALA A 36 -52.41 -20.82 -7.29
N ALA A 37 -51.99 -20.58 -6.06
CA ALA A 37 -50.81 -19.78 -5.74
C ALA A 37 -49.52 -20.45 -6.24
N ALA A 38 -49.39 -21.78 -6.09
CA ALA A 38 -48.28 -22.54 -6.63
C ALA A 38 -48.26 -22.52 -8.16
N LEU A 39 -49.42 -22.64 -8.82
CA LEU A 39 -49.54 -22.52 -10.27
C LEU A 39 -49.23 -21.11 -10.78
N LEU A 40 -49.65 -20.06 -10.07
CA LEU A 40 -49.32 -18.67 -10.40
C LEU A 40 -47.83 -18.37 -10.18
N TYR A 41 -47.24 -18.88 -9.09
CA TYR A 41 -45.81 -18.77 -8.81
C TYR A 41 -44.97 -19.54 -9.84
N TRP A 42 -45.40 -20.74 -10.21
CA TRP A 42 -44.74 -21.54 -11.24
C TRP A 42 -44.90 -20.89 -12.62
N ARG A 43 -46.07 -20.32 -12.93
CA ARG A 43 -46.29 -19.57 -14.17
C ARG A 43 -45.45 -18.30 -14.23
N GLN A 44 -45.31 -17.58 -13.10
CA GLN A 44 -44.43 -16.42 -12.98
C GLN A 44 -42.95 -16.83 -13.14
N GLN A 45 -42.52 -17.95 -12.55
CA GLN A 45 -41.17 -18.49 -12.79
C GLN A 45 -40.97 -18.95 -14.24
N THR A 46 -41.98 -19.53 -14.91
CA THR A 46 -41.87 -19.88 -16.33
C THR A 46 -41.90 -18.66 -17.25
N ASP A 47 -42.64 -17.62 -16.90
CA ASP A 47 -42.66 -16.34 -17.63
C ASP A 47 -41.38 -15.54 -17.40
N ASP A 48 -40.79 -15.58 -16.20
CA ASP A 48 -39.47 -15.01 -15.90
C ASP A 48 -38.34 -15.84 -16.55
N ALA A 49 -38.45 -17.16 -16.61
CA ALA A 49 -37.53 -18.02 -17.36
C ALA A 49 -37.66 -17.82 -18.88
N ALA A 50 -38.89 -17.58 -19.38
CA ALA A 50 -39.16 -17.25 -20.78
C ALA A 50 -38.68 -15.83 -21.14
N ARG A 51 -38.81 -14.86 -20.22
CA ARG A 51 -38.20 -13.53 -20.35
C ARG A 51 -36.68 -13.61 -20.30
N HIS A 52 -36.10 -14.44 -19.43
CA HIS A 52 -34.66 -14.69 -19.40
C HIS A 52 -34.15 -15.38 -20.68
N THR A 53 -34.98 -16.20 -21.36
CA THR A 53 -34.61 -16.79 -22.66
C THR A 53 -34.86 -15.87 -23.86
N MET A 54 -35.76 -14.89 -23.76
CA MET A 54 -35.96 -13.88 -24.82
C MET A 54 -34.85 -12.82 -24.84
N TYR A 55 -34.12 -12.65 -23.73
CA TYR A 55 -32.96 -11.76 -23.60
C TYR A 55 -31.62 -12.51 -23.43
N SER A 56 -31.61 -13.85 -23.46
CA SER A 56 -30.37 -14.63 -23.47
C SER A 56 -29.71 -14.55 -24.85
N GLY A 57 -28.81 -13.60 -25.03
CA GLY A 57 -27.95 -13.53 -26.22
C GLY A 57 -27.62 -12.12 -26.70
N ILE A 58 -28.35 -11.10 -26.23
CA ILE A 58 -28.08 -9.70 -26.60
C ILE A 58 -28.17 -8.85 -25.33
N GLY A 59 -27.15 -8.93 -24.48
CA GLY A 59 -26.91 -7.84 -23.53
C GLY A 59 -26.67 -6.54 -24.31
N PRO A 60 -26.90 -5.35 -23.73
CA PRO A 60 -26.54 -4.10 -24.38
C PRO A 60 -25.05 -4.13 -24.69
N GLN A 61 -24.70 -4.37 -25.96
CA GLN A 61 -23.33 -4.38 -26.40
C GLN A 61 -22.95 -2.92 -26.66
N LEU A 62 -22.06 -2.41 -25.83
CA LEU A 62 -21.40 -1.14 -26.05
C LEU A 62 -20.04 -1.43 -26.69
N SER A 63 -19.48 -0.47 -27.41
CA SER A 63 -18.10 -0.49 -27.89
C SER A 63 -17.51 0.90 -27.62
N TRP A 64 -16.20 1.03 -27.82
CA TRP A 64 -15.51 2.32 -27.78
C TRP A 64 -14.80 2.55 -29.10
N ILE A 65 -14.77 3.79 -29.57
CA ILE A 65 -14.00 4.19 -30.76
C ILE A 65 -13.16 5.42 -30.45
N CYS A 66 -12.02 5.49 -31.11
CA CYS A 66 -11.15 6.64 -31.04
C CYS A 66 -11.66 7.77 -31.93
N ARG A 67 -11.96 8.93 -31.36
CA ARG A 67 -12.24 10.18 -32.07
C ARG A 67 -11.44 11.30 -31.42
N ASP A 68 -10.60 11.99 -32.18
CA ASP A 68 -9.78 13.09 -31.68
C ASP A 68 -8.97 12.75 -30.40
N GLN A 69 -8.36 11.56 -30.36
CA GLN A 69 -7.61 11.02 -29.21
C GLN A 69 -8.46 10.76 -27.95
N ARG A 70 -9.78 10.64 -28.13
CA ARG A 70 -10.76 10.37 -27.07
C ARG A 70 -11.50 9.07 -27.34
N CYS A 71 -11.74 8.30 -26.29
CA CYS A 71 -12.50 7.07 -26.36
C CYS A 71 -13.98 7.35 -26.12
N GLU A 72 -14.75 7.39 -27.20
CA GLU A 72 -16.19 7.62 -27.16
C GLU A 72 -16.96 6.29 -27.14
N ARG A 73 -17.94 6.21 -26.24
CA ARG A 73 -18.80 5.05 -26.07
C ARG A 73 -19.98 5.11 -27.04
N LEU A 74 -20.28 4.00 -27.69
CA LEU A 74 -21.42 3.86 -28.62
C LEU A 74 -22.04 2.46 -28.57
N PRO A 75 -23.28 2.28 -29.04
CA PRO A 75 -23.85 0.96 -29.28
C PRO A 75 -23.00 0.15 -30.26
N ALA A 76 -22.80 -1.14 -29.97
CA ALA A 76 -22.07 -2.07 -30.83
C ALA A 76 -22.67 -2.20 -32.24
N SER A 77 -23.98 -1.97 -32.39
CA SER A 77 -24.67 -1.94 -33.68
C SER A 77 -24.21 -0.81 -34.60
N GLU A 78 -23.54 0.22 -34.06
CA GLU A 78 -23.10 1.40 -34.79
C GLU A 78 -21.63 1.33 -35.23
N THR A 79 -20.95 0.21 -35.00
CA THR A 79 -19.55 0.01 -35.38
C THR A 79 -19.30 -1.39 -35.91
N SER A 80 -18.40 -1.51 -36.89
CA SER A 80 -17.88 -2.81 -37.37
C SER A 80 -16.74 -3.35 -36.49
N VAL A 81 -16.14 -2.51 -35.64
CA VAL A 81 -15.06 -2.86 -34.73
C VAL A 81 -15.58 -2.86 -33.30
N LEU A 82 -15.59 -4.04 -32.69
CA LEU A 82 -15.91 -4.22 -31.28
C LEU A 82 -14.62 -4.24 -30.48
N GLN A 83 -14.52 -3.32 -29.52
CA GLN A 83 -13.37 -3.24 -28.64
C GLN A 83 -13.78 -2.66 -27.28
N SER A 84 -13.00 -3.02 -26.27
CA SER A 84 -13.14 -2.50 -24.92
C SER A 84 -12.64 -1.06 -24.78
N LEU A 85 -13.04 -0.41 -23.70
CA LEU A 85 -12.48 0.88 -23.31
C LEU A 85 -10.96 0.80 -23.15
N GLN A 86 -10.44 -0.27 -22.55
CA GLN A 86 -9.01 -0.48 -22.34
C GLN A 86 -8.26 -0.55 -23.67
N THR A 87 -8.77 -1.34 -24.64
CA THR A 87 -8.20 -1.38 -26.00
C THR A 87 -8.23 -0.01 -26.65
N CYS A 88 -9.35 0.71 -26.55
CA CYS A 88 -9.41 2.06 -27.07
C CYS A 88 -8.36 2.96 -26.40
N ASN A 89 -8.30 2.99 -25.06
CA ASN A 89 -7.35 3.83 -24.31
C ASN A 89 -5.89 3.55 -24.70
N MET A 90 -5.53 2.27 -24.84
CA MET A 90 -4.17 1.84 -25.21
C MET A 90 -3.79 2.22 -26.66
N LEU A 91 -4.75 2.28 -27.59
CA LEU A 91 -4.49 2.53 -29.01
C LEU A 91 -4.78 3.98 -29.45
N CYS A 92 -5.61 4.70 -28.70
CA CYS A 92 -6.14 6.01 -29.04
C CYS A 92 -5.52 7.17 -28.27
N SER A 93 -5.14 6.96 -27.00
CA SER A 93 -4.80 8.02 -26.07
C SER A 93 -3.30 8.12 -25.81
N SER A 94 -2.89 9.16 -25.07
CA SER A 94 -1.57 9.28 -24.45
C SER A 94 -1.22 8.04 -23.62
N THR A 95 0.07 7.90 -23.27
CA THR A 95 0.63 6.78 -22.52
C THR A 95 -0.23 6.37 -21.30
N GLN A 96 -0.88 5.21 -21.35
CA GLN A 96 -1.73 4.69 -20.25
C GLN A 96 -0.93 3.97 -19.13
N LEU A 97 0.34 4.35 -18.97
CA LEU A 97 1.23 3.82 -17.96
C LEU A 97 1.07 4.55 -16.62
N TRP A 98 1.27 3.80 -15.54
CA TRP A 98 1.31 4.33 -14.18
C TRP A 98 2.42 3.63 -13.36
N PRO A 99 3.42 4.36 -12.84
CA PRO A 99 3.72 5.76 -13.12
C PRO A 99 4.02 6.00 -14.59
N GLN A 100 3.80 7.24 -15.04
CA GLN A 100 4.26 7.69 -16.34
C GLN A 100 5.80 7.71 -16.41
N PRO A 101 6.42 7.13 -17.46
CA PRO A 101 7.87 7.16 -17.58
C PRO A 101 8.47 8.57 -17.65
N THR A 102 9.67 8.75 -17.11
CA THR A 102 10.40 10.02 -17.12
C THR A 102 11.12 10.31 -18.43
N GLY A 103 11.51 9.27 -19.17
CA GLY A 103 12.21 9.38 -20.44
C GLY A 103 11.32 9.18 -21.67
N PRO A 104 11.92 9.06 -22.87
CA PRO A 104 11.17 8.90 -24.12
C PRO A 104 10.27 7.65 -24.13
N VAL A 105 9.02 7.86 -24.57
CA VAL A 105 8.00 6.82 -24.77
C VAL A 105 7.48 6.88 -26.20
N SER A 106 7.37 5.72 -26.86
CA SER A 106 6.66 5.59 -28.15
C SER A 106 5.91 4.27 -28.21
N PHE A 107 4.63 4.32 -28.58
CA PHE A 107 3.77 3.13 -28.70
C PHE A 107 3.25 2.98 -30.12
N ALA A 108 3.09 1.74 -30.56
CA ALA A 108 2.30 1.42 -31.74
C ALA A 108 0.82 1.71 -31.49
N THR A 109 0.09 1.97 -32.56
CA THR A 109 -1.38 2.12 -32.53
C THR A 109 -2.10 0.83 -32.91
N THR A 110 -1.38 -0.31 -32.90
CA THR A 110 -1.89 -1.64 -33.19
C THR A 110 -1.55 -2.61 -32.06
N ALA A 111 -2.37 -3.64 -31.91
CA ALA A 111 -2.21 -4.69 -30.91
C ALA A 111 -2.26 -6.07 -31.54
N ALA A 112 -1.62 -7.04 -30.88
CA ALA A 112 -1.65 -8.45 -31.26
C ALA A 112 -2.19 -9.31 -30.11
N PRO A 113 -2.92 -10.41 -30.42
CA PRO A 113 -3.35 -11.36 -29.43
C PRO A 113 -2.15 -12.14 -28.88
N VAL A 114 -2.14 -12.36 -27.57
CA VAL A 114 -1.13 -13.15 -26.85
C VAL A 114 -1.80 -14.04 -25.80
N LYS A 115 -1.02 -14.96 -25.23
CA LYS A 115 -1.39 -15.69 -24.03
C LYS A 115 -0.33 -15.52 -22.96
N ALA A 116 -0.69 -15.65 -21.68
CA ALA A 116 0.29 -15.65 -20.59
C ALA A 116 1.35 -16.75 -20.80
N SER A 117 0.95 -17.92 -21.31
CA SER A 117 1.85 -19.02 -21.66
C SER A 117 2.72 -18.77 -22.91
N SER A 118 2.42 -17.75 -23.70
CA SER A 118 3.21 -17.39 -24.89
C SER A 118 4.44 -16.54 -24.57
N PHE A 119 4.58 -16.05 -23.34
CA PHE A 119 5.74 -15.28 -22.90
C PHE A 119 6.89 -16.21 -22.51
N LYS A 120 8.09 -15.95 -23.05
CA LYS A 120 9.30 -16.74 -22.79
C LYS A 120 10.43 -15.81 -22.34
N LEU A 121 11.02 -16.09 -21.19
CA LEU A 121 12.18 -15.36 -20.70
C LEU A 121 13.47 -15.90 -21.33
N GLN A 122 14.33 -15.00 -21.79
CA GLN A 122 15.70 -15.26 -22.20
C GLN A 122 16.63 -14.29 -21.46
N ILE A 123 17.32 -14.79 -20.44
CA ILE A 123 18.34 -14.01 -19.73
C ILE A 123 19.63 -14.09 -20.56
N LEU A 124 20.03 -12.96 -21.15
CA LEU A 124 21.19 -12.91 -22.04
C LEU A 124 22.50 -12.69 -21.28
N ALA A 125 22.47 -11.87 -20.23
CA ALA A 125 23.63 -11.61 -19.37
C ALA A 125 23.20 -11.05 -18.01
N THR A 126 23.88 -11.49 -16.96
CA THR A 126 23.72 -11.03 -15.57
C THR A 126 25.06 -11.01 -14.86
N PRO A 127 25.27 -10.13 -13.87
CA PRO A 127 26.51 -10.06 -13.11
C PRO A 127 26.63 -11.13 -12.00
N SER A 128 25.55 -11.83 -11.64
CA SER A 128 25.54 -12.86 -10.60
C SER A 128 24.45 -13.92 -10.79
N SER A 129 24.62 -15.08 -10.15
CA SER A 129 23.60 -16.13 -10.07
C SER A 129 22.34 -15.63 -9.36
N ASP A 130 22.50 -14.83 -8.31
CA ASP A 130 21.40 -14.34 -7.49
C ASP A 130 20.48 -13.42 -8.30
N VAL A 131 21.06 -12.53 -9.12
CA VAL A 131 20.28 -11.71 -10.07
C VAL A 131 19.55 -12.58 -11.09
N THR A 132 20.17 -13.67 -11.56
CA THR A 132 19.56 -14.60 -12.52
C THR A 132 18.33 -15.29 -11.95
N GLU A 133 18.43 -15.76 -10.70
CA GLU A 133 17.32 -16.39 -9.97
C GLU A 133 16.19 -15.38 -9.73
N HIS A 134 16.53 -14.18 -9.24
CA HIS A 134 15.53 -13.13 -8.98
C HIS A 134 14.79 -12.70 -10.25
N LEU A 135 15.48 -12.56 -11.38
CA LEU A 135 14.83 -12.28 -12.68
C LEU A 135 13.86 -13.38 -13.08
N SER A 136 14.24 -14.64 -12.86
CA SER A 136 13.41 -15.79 -13.22
C SER A 136 12.15 -15.87 -12.35
N GLU A 137 12.30 -15.68 -11.03
CA GLU A 137 11.18 -15.65 -10.08
C GLU A 137 10.27 -14.42 -10.33
N ALA A 138 10.83 -13.23 -10.54
CA ALA A 138 10.05 -12.02 -10.83
C ALA A 138 9.28 -12.13 -12.15
N PHE A 139 9.88 -12.73 -13.19
CA PHE A 139 9.18 -13.00 -14.44
C PHE A 139 8.05 -14.01 -14.24
N ALA A 140 8.25 -15.06 -13.46
CA ALA A 140 7.20 -16.03 -13.15
C ALA A 140 6.00 -15.37 -12.43
N LEU A 141 6.26 -14.42 -11.53
CA LEU A 141 5.21 -13.62 -10.88
C LEU A 141 4.43 -12.77 -11.89
N MET A 142 5.13 -12.09 -12.81
CA MET A 142 4.47 -11.35 -13.90
C MET A 142 3.56 -12.26 -14.73
N LEU A 143 4.00 -13.49 -15.05
CA LEU A 143 3.15 -14.45 -15.78
C LEU A 143 1.92 -14.86 -14.98
N GLU A 144 2.02 -14.99 -13.66
CA GLU A 144 0.88 -15.32 -12.82
C GLU A 144 -0.16 -14.19 -12.82
N GLU A 145 0.28 -12.94 -12.76
CA GLU A 145 -0.62 -11.78 -12.90
C GLU A 145 -1.36 -11.80 -14.25
N LEU A 146 -0.66 -12.14 -15.34
CA LEU A 146 -1.27 -12.26 -16.66
C LEU A 146 -2.29 -13.41 -16.74
N ARG A 147 -2.06 -14.53 -16.05
CA ARG A 147 -3.02 -15.65 -15.99
C ARG A 147 -4.29 -15.27 -15.23
N VAL A 148 -4.15 -14.51 -14.14
CA VAL A 148 -5.31 -13.99 -13.40
C VAL A 148 -6.17 -13.12 -14.33
N LEU A 149 -5.56 -12.22 -15.10
CA LEU A 149 -6.27 -11.40 -16.09
C LEU A 149 -6.99 -12.26 -17.14
N GLU A 150 -6.33 -13.28 -17.70
CA GLU A 150 -6.93 -14.21 -18.68
C GLU A 150 -8.16 -14.95 -18.14
N SER A 151 -8.09 -15.43 -16.91
CA SER A 151 -9.14 -16.28 -16.31
C SER A 151 -10.37 -15.51 -15.83
N SER A 152 -10.23 -14.21 -15.60
CA SER A 152 -11.21 -13.37 -14.89
C SER A 152 -12.41 -12.91 -15.71
N SER A 153 -12.45 -13.19 -17.02
CA SER A 153 -13.39 -12.52 -17.93
C SER A 153 -14.13 -13.49 -18.87
N ALA A 154 -15.45 -13.33 -18.97
CA ALA A 154 -16.28 -14.06 -19.92
C ALA A 154 -15.99 -13.59 -21.37
N SER A 155 -15.54 -14.51 -22.23
CA SER A 155 -15.18 -14.21 -23.62
C SER A 155 -16.41 -14.19 -24.53
N TRP A 156 -16.50 -13.16 -25.38
CA TRP A 156 -17.31 -13.23 -26.60
C TRP A 156 -16.42 -13.74 -27.72
N HIS A 157 -16.77 -14.87 -28.31
CA HIS A 157 -15.92 -15.51 -29.32
C HIS A 157 -15.84 -14.65 -30.59
N THR A 158 -14.67 -14.06 -30.84
CA THR A 158 -14.27 -13.59 -32.16
C THR A 158 -12.94 -14.24 -32.55
N ASN A 159 -12.81 -14.65 -33.82
CA ASN A 159 -11.56 -15.17 -34.38
C ASN A 159 -10.57 -14.03 -34.59
N LEU A 160 -9.87 -13.60 -33.54
CA LEU A 160 -8.60 -12.91 -33.71
C LEU A 160 -7.52 -13.94 -34.00
N GLY A 161 -6.54 -13.57 -34.82
CA GLY A 161 -5.50 -14.48 -35.34
C GLY A 161 -4.75 -15.26 -34.25
N ALA A 162 -3.92 -16.21 -34.66
CA ALA A 162 -3.16 -17.05 -33.73
C ALA A 162 -2.35 -16.20 -32.73
N PRO A 163 -2.41 -16.50 -31.42
CA PRO A 163 -1.64 -15.77 -30.41
C PRO A 163 -0.15 -15.76 -30.74
N ARG A 164 0.47 -14.59 -30.65
CA ARG A 164 1.91 -14.44 -30.89
C ARG A 164 2.72 -14.90 -29.69
N VAL A 165 3.90 -15.44 -29.97
CA VAL A 165 4.93 -15.69 -28.95
C VAL A 165 5.60 -14.36 -28.62
N VAL A 166 5.85 -14.13 -27.33
CA VAL A 166 6.58 -12.95 -26.84
C VAL A 166 7.87 -13.41 -26.19
N THR A 167 9.00 -13.17 -26.85
CA THR A 167 10.33 -13.49 -26.31
C THR A 167 10.87 -12.28 -25.57
N VAL A 168 11.00 -12.38 -24.25
CA VAL A 168 11.49 -11.32 -23.37
C VAL A 168 12.97 -11.54 -23.11
N ARG A 169 13.81 -10.72 -23.73
CA ARG A 169 15.28 -10.79 -23.61
C ARG A 169 15.77 -9.77 -22.60
N VAL A 170 16.47 -10.22 -21.57
CA VAL A 170 16.89 -9.36 -20.45
C VAL A 170 18.41 -9.35 -20.31
N ILE A 171 18.98 -8.16 -20.18
CA ILE A 171 20.38 -7.92 -19.82
C ILE A 171 20.43 -7.06 -18.55
N VAL A 172 21.16 -7.54 -17.55
CA VAL A 172 21.58 -6.74 -16.39
C VAL A 172 23.11 -6.68 -16.41
N ASN A 173 23.71 -5.49 -16.33
CA ASN A 173 25.17 -5.32 -16.52
C ASN A 173 25.88 -4.47 -15.45
N GLY A 174 25.21 -4.13 -14.35
CA GLY A 174 25.76 -3.29 -13.28
C GLY A 174 25.92 -4.02 -11.95
N SER A 175 24.85 -4.08 -11.15
CA SER A 175 24.89 -4.61 -9.78
C SER A 175 24.70 -6.13 -9.72
N GLY A 176 25.62 -6.82 -9.04
CA GLY A 176 25.50 -8.23 -8.65
C GLY A 176 24.59 -8.49 -7.45
N ASP A 177 24.21 -7.44 -6.72
CA ASP A 177 23.29 -7.50 -5.58
C ASP A 177 21.85 -7.26 -6.07
N PRO A 178 20.92 -8.22 -5.91
CA PRO A 178 19.53 -8.04 -6.31
C PRO A 178 18.69 -7.26 -5.30
N ARG A 179 19.23 -6.88 -4.13
CA ARG A 179 18.49 -6.14 -3.11
C ARG A 179 18.24 -4.70 -3.53
N MET A 180 17.09 -4.15 -3.11
CA MET A 180 16.79 -2.72 -3.17
C MET A 180 17.57 -1.97 -2.08
N ARG A 181 18.68 -1.34 -2.46
CA ARG A 181 19.55 -0.50 -1.62
C ARG A 181 19.33 0.99 -1.91
N LEU A 182 19.77 1.87 -1.02
CA LEU A 182 19.58 3.33 -1.14
C LEU A 182 20.20 3.89 -2.43
N ASP A 183 21.31 3.31 -2.87
CA ASP A 183 22.08 3.64 -4.07
C ASP A 183 21.72 2.79 -5.29
N THR A 184 20.63 2.02 -5.25
CA THR A 184 20.26 1.15 -6.38
C THR A 184 19.84 1.96 -7.60
N ASP A 185 20.52 1.73 -8.72
CA ASP A 185 20.09 2.23 -10.01
C ASP A 185 18.83 1.46 -10.48
N GLU A 186 17.70 2.16 -10.50
CA GLU A 186 16.39 1.63 -10.89
C GLU A 186 16.03 1.93 -12.36
N SER A 187 16.97 2.44 -13.15
CA SER A 187 16.73 2.78 -14.56
C SER A 187 16.62 1.54 -15.45
N TYR A 188 15.83 1.67 -16.51
CA TYR A 188 15.70 0.63 -17.52
C TYR A 188 15.37 1.18 -18.90
N LYS A 189 15.59 0.35 -19.92
CA LYS A 189 15.06 0.52 -21.27
C LYS A 189 14.30 -0.72 -21.66
N LEU A 190 13.13 -0.52 -22.26
CA LEU A 190 12.27 -1.56 -22.82
C LEU A 190 12.01 -1.24 -24.29
N GLN A 191 12.26 -2.20 -25.18
CA GLN A 191 11.90 -2.12 -26.60
C GLN A 191 11.17 -3.37 -27.04
N LEU A 192 9.89 -3.23 -27.36
CA LEU A 192 9.07 -4.25 -27.99
C LEU A 192 9.01 -4.03 -29.50
N LYS A 193 9.28 -5.06 -30.28
CA LYS A 193 9.24 -5.01 -31.76
C LYS A 193 8.79 -6.34 -32.36
N PRO A 194 8.19 -6.32 -33.56
CA PRO A 194 7.94 -7.55 -34.31
C PRO A 194 9.23 -8.12 -34.89
N GLU A 195 9.40 -9.44 -34.78
CA GLU A 195 10.48 -10.20 -35.43
C GLU A 195 9.87 -11.46 -36.08
N GLY A 196 9.59 -11.38 -37.38
CA GLY A 196 8.81 -12.40 -38.09
C GLY A 196 7.40 -12.54 -37.50
N SER A 197 7.03 -13.74 -37.10
CA SER A 197 5.74 -14.03 -36.44
C SER A 197 5.74 -13.78 -34.92
N GLU A 198 6.90 -13.55 -34.31
CA GLU A 198 7.02 -13.34 -32.86
C GLU A 198 7.13 -11.85 -32.52
N LEU A 199 6.90 -11.52 -31.25
CA LEU A 199 7.26 -10.24 -30.67
C LEU A 199 8.48 -10.43 -29.79
N VAL A 200 9.41 -9.48 -29.84
CA VAL A 200 10.63 -9.51 -29.03
C VAL A 200 10.67 -8.27 -28.15
N ALA A 201 10.71 -8.48 -26.83
CA ALA A 201 10.85 -7.44 -25.82
C ALA A 201 12.29 -7.43 -25.29
N ASP A 202 13.08 -6.46 -25.75
CA ASP A 202 14.45 -6.22 -25.29
C ASP A 202 14.45 -5.32 -24.05
N ILE A 203 14.96 -5.83 -22.93
CA ILE A 203 15.10 -5.12 -21.65
C ILE A 203 16.58 -5.01 -21.29
N SER A 204 17.02 -3.78 -21.00
CA SER A 204 18.35 -3.51 -20.45
C SER A 204 18.25 -2.65 -19.19
N ALA A 205 18.90 -3.06 -18.11
CA ALA A 205 18.96 -2.33 -16.86
C ALA A 205 20.32 -2.47 -16.16
N TYR A 206 20.64 -1.55 -15.25
CA TYR A 206 21.87 -1.64 -14.45
C TYR A 206 21.74 -2.64 -13.29
N SER A 207 20.55 -2.76 -12.70
CA SER A 207 20.26 -3.65 -11.57
C SER A 207 19.08 -4.59 -11.86
N PHE A 208 18.91 -5.61 -11.00
CA PHE A 208 17.69 -6.41 -10.96
C PHE A 208 16.44 -5.54 -10.79
N CYS A 209 16.48 -4.53 -9.90
CA CYS A 209 15.32 -3.69 -9.61
C CYS A 209 14.88 -2.88 -10.83
N GLY A 210 15.81 -2.33 -11.62
CA GLY A 210 15.50 -1.68 -12.90
C GLY A 210 14.85 -2.65 -13.89
N ALA A 211 15.38 -3.87 -14.03
CA ALA A 211 14.79 -4.89 -14.91
C ALA A 211 13.39 -5.33 -14.42
N ARG A 212 13.17 -5.41 -13.11
CA ARG A 212 11.87 -5.71 -12.52
C ARG A 212 10.86 -4.59 -12.80
N HIS A 213 11.26 -3.32 -12.76
CA HIS A 213 10.41 -2.19 -13.17
C HIS A 213 10.04 -2.25 -14.65
N ALA A 214 10.96 -2.73 -15.50
CA ALA A 214 10.67 -3.01 -16.91
C ALA A 214 9.63 -4.12 -17.09
N PHE A 215 9.65 -5.17 -16.26
CA PHE A 215 8.59 -6.20 -16.25
C PHE A 215 7.23 -5.61 -15.85
N GLU A 216 7.18 -4.75 -14.83
CA GLU A 216 5.93 -4.08 -14.48
C GLU A 216 5.41 -3.22 -15.64
N THR A 217 6.27 -2.43 -16.28
CA THR A 217 5.88 -1.62 -17.46
C THR A 217 5.47 -2.49 -18.66
N LEU A 218 6.13 -3.62 -18.88
CA LEU A 218 5.73 -4.60 -19.91
C LEU A 218 4.34 -5.19 -19.59
N SER A 219 4.04 -5.48 -18.32
CA SER A 219 2.72 -5.95 -17.91
C SER A 219 1.61 -4.93 -18.18
N GLN A 220 1.92 -3.63 -18.08
CA GLN A 220 0.93 -2.56 -18.27
C GLN A 220 0.57 -2.30 -19.73
N ILE A 221 1.44 -2.71 -20.67
CA ILE A 221 1.15 -2.71 -22.11
C ILE A 221 0.48 -4.01 -22.59
N VAL A 222 0.13 -4.89 -21.65
CA VAL A 222 -0.72 -6.07 -21.86
C VAL A 222 -2.05 -5.84 -21.14
N TRP A 223 -3.16 -6.16 -21.79
CA TRP A 223 -4.49 -6.05 -21.21
C TRP A 223 -5.42 -7.14 -21.74
N PHE A 224 -6.49 -7.44 -21.01
CA PHE A 224 -7.52 -8.34 -21.50
C PHE A 224 -8.60 -7.55 -22.25
N ASP A 225 -9.00 -8.03 -23.43
CA ASP A 225 -10.17 -7.50 -24.14
C ASP A 225 -11.30 -8.56 -24.20
N PRO A 226 -12.48 -8.30 -23.62
CA PRO A 226 -13.61 -9.24 -23.61
C PRO A 226 -14.26 -9.51 -24.96
N TYR A 227 -14.16 -8.60 -25.93
CA TYR A 227 -14.61 -8.81 -27.30
C TYR A 227 -13.62 -9.66 -28.08
N ALA A 228 -12.33 -9.52 -27.76
CA ALA A 228 -11.26 -10.36 -28.29
C ALA A 228 -11.22 -11.76 -27.66
N GLY A 229 -11.71 -11.89 -26.42
CA GLY A 229 -11.61 -13.11 -25.63
C GLY A 229 -10.16 -13.53 -25.35
N SER A 230 -9.22 -12.59 -25.33
CA SER A 230 -7.78 -12.85 -25.17
C SER A 230 -7.04 -11.66 -24.55
N LEU A 231 -5.81 -11.92 -24.08
CA LEU A 231 -4.86 -10.85 -23.83
C LEU A 231 -4.42 -10.22 -25.15
N LEU A 232 -4.32 -8.90 -25.14
CA LEU A 232 -3.72 -8.10 -26.19
C LEU A 232 -2.44 -7.46 -25.66
N ILE A 233 -1.47 -7.27 -26.55
CA ILE A 233 -0.25 -6.50 -26.31
C ILE A 233 -0.05 -5.52 -27.48
N LEU A 234 0.56 -4.37 -27.23
CA LEU A 234 1.03 -3.48 -28.30
C LEU A 234 1.99 -4.21 -29.25
N GLU A 235 1.95 -3.94 -30.56
CA GLU A 235 2.87 -4.59 -31.52
C GLU A 235 4.30 -4.01 -31.48
N ALA A 236 4.44 -2.77 -31.07
CA ALA A 236 5.74 -2.16 -30.80
C ALA A 236 5.64 -1.13 -29.68
N ALA A 237 6.71 -1.02 -28.89
CA ALA A 237 6.83 -0.05 -27.81
C ALA A 237 8.30 0.28 -27.58
N LYS A 238 8.57 1.51 -27.16
CA LYS A 238 9.89 1.92 -26.66
C LYS A 238 9.69 2.77 -25.42
N VAL A 239 10.36 2.42 -24.34
CA VAL A 239 10.33 3.13 -23.07
C VAL A 239 11.77 3.24 -22.55
N THR A 240 12.16 4.44 -22.14
CA THR A 240 13.35 4.69 -21.31
C THR A 240 12.89 5.39 -20.06
N ASP A 241 13.30 4.91 -18.88
CA ASP A 241 12.67 5.33 -17.64
C ASP A 241 13.62 5.17 -16.44
N ALA A 242 13.45 6.04 -15.46
CA ALA A 242 14.16 6.04 -14.18
C ALA A 242 13.38 6.91 -13.17
N PRO A 243 13.39 6.60 -11.87
CA PRO A 243 12.71 7.42 -10.86
C PRO A 243 13.45 8.74 -10.59
N THR A 244 12.69 9.78 -10.25
CA THR A 244 13.22 11.05 -9.74
C THR A 244 13.82 10.90 -8.34
N PHE A 245 13.15 10.16 -7.44
CA PHE A 245 13.58 10.00 -6.05
C PHE A 245 13.92 8.53 -5.72
N PRO A 246 15.04 8.26 -5.02
CA PRO A 246 15.43 6.90 -4.64
C PRO A 246 14.59 6.31 -3.49
N PHE A 247 13.95 7.12 -2.64
CA PHE A 247 13.09 6.64 -1.56
C PHE A 247 11.61 6.87 -1.91
N ARG A 248 10.86 5.77 -2.14
CA ARG A 248 9.43 5.81 -2.47
C ARG A 248 8.65 4.86 -1.59
N GLY A 249 8.19 5.40 -0.46
CA GLY A 249 7.71 4.64 0.68
C GLY A 249 6.19 4.53 0.80
N LEU A 250 5.76 3.45 1.45
CA LEU A 250 4.47 3.35 2.11
C LEU A 250 4.72 2.85 3.53
N LEU A 251 4.33 3.64 4.53
CA LEU A 251 4.28 3.22 5.91
C LEU A 251 2.97 2.51 6.20
N LEU A 252 3.06 1.32 6.78
CA LEU A 252 1.93 0.62 7.40
C LEU A 252 2.26 0.33 8.86
N ASP A 253 1.44 0.89 9.74
CA ASP A 253 1.41 0.56 11.14
C ASP A 253 0.66 -0.77 11.34
N THR A 254 1.32 -1.73 11.98
CA THR A 254 0.73 -3.03 12.33
C THR A 254 0.73 -3.29 13.83
N SER A 255 0.94 -2.24 14.62
CA SER A 255 0.94 -2.28 16.08
C SER A 255 -0.41 -1.86 16.64
N ARG A 256 -0.94 -0.70 16.23
CA ARG A 256 -2.24 -0.21 16.74
C ARG A 256 -3.38 -1.14 16.35
N ASN A 257 -3.29 -1.78 15.18
CA ASN A 257 -4.10 -2.93 14.79
C ASN A 257 -3.25 -3.95 14.02
N PHE A 258 -3.58 -5.24 14.17
CA PHE A 258 -2.84 -6.33 13.53
C PHE A 258 -3.31 -6.59 12.08
N TYR A 259 -2.37 -6.90 11.20
CA TYR A 259 -2.63 -7.26 9.80
C TYR A 259 -2.04 -8.62 9.45
N SER A 260 -2.76 -9.44 8.69
CA SER A 260 -2.24 -10.77 8.32
C SER A 260 -1.07 -10.65 7.34
N VAL A 261 -0.27 -11.72 7.23
CA VAL A 261 0.75 -11.85 6.18
C VAL A 261 0.16 -11.59 4.80
N GLY A 262 -1.04 -12.11 4.53
CA GLY A 262 -1.74 -11.92 3.25
C GLY A 262 -2.14 -10.47 2.97
N ASP A 263 -2.46 -9.69 4.01
CA ASP A 263 -2.74 -8.25 3.87
C ASP A 263 -1.47 -7.48 3.53
N ILE A 264 -0.37 -7.79 4.21
CA ILE A 264 0.94 -7.16 3.96
C ILE A 264 1.44 -7.50 2.57
N THR A 265 1.42 -8.77 2.16
CA THR A 265 1.89 -9.18 0.82
C THR A 265 1.03 -8.58 -0.29
N ARG A 266 -0.28 -8.44 -0.09
CA ARG A 266 -1.19 -7.78 -1.04
C ARG A 266 -0.90 -6.28 -1.16
N THR A 267 -0.59 -5.62 -0.05
CA THR A 267 -0.12 -4.22 -0.06
C THR A 267 1.20 -4.10 -0.82
N ILE A 268 2.15 -5.01 -0.62
CA ILE A 268 3.43 -5.06 -1.35
C ILE A 268 3.21 -5.30 -2.85
N ASP A 269 2.25 -6.15 -3.24
CA ASP A 269 1.85 -6.33 -4.66
C ASP A 269 1.38 -5.01 -5.29
N ALA A 270 0.52 -4.28 -4.58
CA ALA A 270 0.01 -3.00 -5.04
C ALA A 270 1.11 -1.92 -5.12
N MET A 271 2.01 -1.86 -4.12
CA MET A 271 3.20 -1.02 -4.16
C MET A 271 4.07 -1.33 -5.38
N ALA A 272 4.29 -2.61 -5.64
CA ALA A 272 5.10 -3.10 -6.74
C ALA A 272 4.51 -2.72 -8.10
N SER A 273 3.19 -2.65 -8.21
CA SER A 273 2.47 -2.27 -9.43
C SER A 273 2.59 -0.78 -9.80
N CYS A 274 2.93 0.06 -8.83
CA CYS A 274 3.14 1.49 -9.01
C CYS A 274 4.59 1.94 -8.74
N LYS A 275 5.52 0.98 -8.67
CA LYS A 275 6.97 1.21 -8.51
C LYS A 275 7.38 1.94 -7.20
N LEU A 276 6.56 1.86 -6.15
CA LEU A 276 7.05 2.10 -4.78
C LEU A 276 8.09 1.04 -4.43
N ASN A 277 9.11 1.41 -3.64
CA ASN A 277 10.28 0.57 -3.40
C ASN A 277 10.63 0.36 -1.92
N THR A 278 9.91 1.01 -1.00
CA THR A 278 10.18 0.91 0.44
C THR A 278 8.90 0.64 1.20
N PHE A 279 8.77 -0.57 1.74
CA PHE A 279 7.72 -0.89 2.69
C PHE A 279 8.23 -0.54 4.08
N HIS A 280 7.78 0.60 4.60
CA HIS A 280 8.09 1.06 5.95
C HIS A 280 7.13 0.36 6.90
N TRP A 281 7.61 -0.69 7.54
CA TRP A 281 6.80 -1.51 8.42
C TRP A 281 6.98 -1.03 9.86
N HIS A 282 6.07 -0.16 10.29
CA HIS A 282 5.98 0.27 11.69
C HIS A 282 5.33 -0.85 12.49
N VAL A 283 6.17 -1.74 13.04
CA VAL A 283 5.69 -3.05 13.51
C VAL A 283 5.40 -3.07 15.01
N SER A 284 5.85 -2.08 15.78
CA SER A 284 5.63 -2.02 17.22
C SER A 284 5.34 -0.60 17.69
N ASP A 285 4.48 -0.48 18.69
CA ASP A 285 4.12 0.77 19.36
C ASP A 285 3.73 0.46 20.83
N SER A 286 3.17 1.43 21.55
CA SER A 286 2.71 1.24 22.92
C SER A 286 1.55 0.24 23.02
N GLN A 287 0.69 0.17 22.00
CA GLN A 287 -0.48 -0.70 21.99
C GLN A 287 -0.13 -2.18 21.80
N SER A 288 0.87 -2.52 20.96
CA SER A 288 1.33 -3.90 20.83
C SER A 288 2.77 -4.08 20.31
N PHE A 289 3.30 -5.28 20.52
CA PHE A 289 4.57 -5.75 19.95
C PHE A 289 4.35 -7.13 19.31
N PRO A 290 3.87 -7.21 18.06
CA PRO A 290 3.58 -8.46 17.37
C PRO A 290 4.83 -9.15 16.79
N LEU A 291 5.97 -8.46 16.71
CA LEU A 291 7.19 -9.01 16.10
C LEU A 291 7.85 -10.06 17.01
N GLN A 292 7.86 -11.33 16.60
CA GLN A 292 8.56 -12.37 17.35
C GLN A 292 10.05 -12.40 17.01
N LEU A 293 10.86 -12.00 17.98
CA LEU A 293 12.32 -12.05 17.91
C LEU A 293 12.86 -13.21 18.73
N GLU A 294 13.75 -14.01 18.15
CA GLU A 294 14.44 -15.12 18.83
C GLU A 294 15.37 -14.60 19.94
N SER A 295 15.99 -13.43 19.73
CA SER A 295 16.96 -12.84 20.65
C SER A 295 16.33 -12.19 21.90
N VAL A 296 15.07 -11.75 21.79
CA VAL A 296 14.28 -11.11 22.86
C VAL A 296 12.79 -11.52 22.77
N PRO A 297 12.46 -12.81 22.96
CA PRO A 297 11.09 -13.32 22.76
C PRO A 297 10.07 -12.71 23.73
N GLN A 298 10.52 -12.15 24.85
CA GLN A 298 9.68 -11.52 25.85
C GLN A 298 8.89 -10.32 25.29
N LEU A 299 9.41 -9.61 24.28
CA LEU A 299 8.72 -8.46 23.69
C LEU A 299 7.37 -8.88 23.10
N ALA A 300 7.34 -9.94 22.27
CA ALA A 300 6.09 -10.48 21.74
C ALA A 300 5.24 -11.19 22.80
N GLN A 301 5.86 -11.93 23.73
CA GLN A 301 5.13 -12.63 24.80
C GLN A 301 4.33 -11.69 25.71
N TYR A 302 4.82 -10.47 25.93
CA TYR A 302 4.17 -9.45 26.77
C TYR A 302 3.41 -8.40 25.96
N GLY A 303 3.71 -8.25 24.68
CA GLY A 303 3.22 -7.15 23.85
C GLY A 303 2.24 -7.52 22.75
N ALA A 304 2.17 -8.77 22.29
CA ALA A 304 1.23 -9.14 21.23
C ALA A 304 -0.23 -9.13 21.75
N TYR A 305 -1.19 -8.77 20.89
CA TYR A 305 -2.62 -8.83 21.24
C TYR A 305 -3.10 -10.24 21.60
N GLY A 306 -2.41 -11.27 21.09
CA GLY A 306 -2.67 -12.66 21.41
C GLY A 306 -1.94 -13.61 20.45
N PRO A 307 -2.10 -14.94 20.62
CA PRO A 307 -1.36 -15.94 19.82
C PRO A 307 -1.59 -15.86 18.31
N GLY A 308 -2.73 -15.31 17.86
CA GLY A 308 -3.04 -15.12 16.43
C GLY A 308 -2.60 -13.78 15.85
N ALA A 309 -1.96 -12.92 16.65
CA ALA A 309 -1.55 -11.57 16.28
C ALA A 309 -0.03 -11.40 16.49
N VAL A 310 0.75 -12.34 15.93
CA VAL A 310 2.20 -12.41 16.03
C VAL A 310 2.77 -12.63 14.63
N TYR A 311 3.86 -11.94 14.30
CA TYR A 311 4.67 -12.21 13.12
C TYR A 311 5.83 -13.10 13.53
N THR A 312 5.78 -14.37 13.14
CA THR A 312 6.88 -15.30 13.39
C THR A 312 8.08 -14.97 12.51
N THR A 313 9.25 -15.52 12.85
CA THR A 313 10.46 -15.40 12.03
C THR A 313 10.24 -15.87 10.59
N ASP A 314 9.42 -16.91 10.39
CA ASP A 314 9.10 -17.43 9.06
C ASP A 314 8.13 -16.53 8.30
N ASP A 315 7.16 -15.90 8.98
CA ASP A 315 6.28 -14.89 8.38
C ASP A 315 7.10 -13.70 7.86
N ILE A 316 8.03 -13.20 8.68
CA ILE A 316 8.89 -12.07 8.30
C ILE A 316 9.76 -12.45 7.11
N ARG A 317 10.38 -13.64 7.12
CA ARG A 317 11.18 -14.14 5.98
C ARG A 317 10.34 -14.26 4.71
N ALA A 318 9.10 -14.74 4.82
CA ALA A 318 8.18 -14.87 3.70
C ALA A 318 7.81 -13.50 3.12
N ILE A 319 7.47 -12.53 3.96
CA ILE A 319 7.17 -11.14 3.56
C ILE A 319 8.39 -10.49 2.89
N VAL A 320 9.57 -10.62 3.51
CA VAL A 320 10.83 -10.06 2.98
C VAL A 320 11.19 -10.70 1.64
N LYS A 321 11.06 -12.02 1.48
CA LYS A 321 11.28 -12.68 0.19
C LYS A 321 10.30 -12.16 -0.86
N HIS A 322 9.01 -12.06 -0.50
CA HIS A 322 7.96 -11.56 -1.39
C HIS A 322 8.23 -10.13 -1.87
N ALA A 323 8.69 -9.25 -0.97
CA ALA A 323 9.08 -7.88 -1.26
C ALA A 323 10.33 -7.79 -2.15
N LYS A 324 11.37 -8.59 -1.86
CA LYS A 324 12.62 -8.60 -2.64
C LYS A 324 12.39 -8.92 -4.11
N LEU A 325 11.54 -9.91 -4.41
CA LEU A 325 11.18 -10.26 -5.79
C LEU A 325 10.43 -9.15 -6.54
N ARG A 326 9.90 -8.16 -5.81
CA ARG A 326 9.22 -6.97 -6.33
C ARG A 326 10.11 -5.73 -6.34
N GLY A 327 11.40 -5.87 -6.01
CA GLY A 327 12.30 -4.73 -5.87
C GLY A 327 11.89 -3.80 -4.74
N ILE A 328 11.29 -4.33 -3.67
CA ILE A 328 10.87 -3.56 -2.49
C ILE A 328 11.75 -3.96 -1.31
N ARG A 329 12.34 -2.98 -0.63
CA ARG A 329 12.99 -3.20 0.68
C ARG A 329 11.93 -3.16 1.79
N VAL A 330 12.12 -3.97 2.82
CA VAL A 330 11.29 -3.94 4.03
C VAL A 330 12.07 -3.20 5.11
N LEU A 331 11.70 -1.94 5.35
CA LEU A 331 12.28 -1.08 6.39
C LEU A 331 11.44 -1.26 7.66
N LEU A 332 11.86 -2.15 8.54
CA LEU A 332 11.14 -2.44 9.78
C LEU A 332 11.55 -1.45 10.87
N GLU A 333 10.57 -0.80 11.47
CA GLU A 333 10.73 0.17 12.54
C GLU A 333 10.23 -0.42 13.87
N VAL A 334 11.10 -0.38 14.87
CA VAL A 334 10.75 -0.52 16.29
C VAL A 334 11.02 0.83 16.93
N ASP A 335 9.96 1.62 17.13
CA ASP A 335 10.08 2.99 17.61
C ASP A 335 10.64 3.06 19.04
N ALA A 336 11.50 4.03 19.27
CA ALA A 336 12.10 4.31 20.56
C ALA A 336 12.58 5.78 20.66
N PRO A 337 12.49 6.42 21.84
CA PRO A 337 12.16 5.84 23.14
C PRO A 337 10.70 5.95 23.57
N ALA A 338 9.88 6.75 22.89
CA ALA A 338 8.43 6.77 23.10
C ALA A 338 7.78 5.58 22.38
N HIS A 339 6.46 5.54 22.29
CA HIS A 339 5.75 4.49 21.54
C HIS A 339 6.14 3.08 21.99
N VAL A 340 6.36 2.90 23.30
CA VAL A 340 6.62 1.60 23.92
C VAL A 340 5.64 1.36 25.06
N GLY A 341 5.21 0.11 25.22
CA GLY A 341 4.19 -0.23 26.20
C GLY A 341 4.52 -1.47 27.02
N ARG A 342 3.48 -2.26 27.30
CA ARG A 342 3.53 -3.47 28.14
C ARG A 342 4.59 -4.48 27.72
N ALA A 343 4.96 -4.49 26.43
CA ALA A 343 6.05 -5.30 25.87
C ALA A 343 7.39 -5.17 26.64
N TRP A 344 7.61 -4.05 27.33
CA TRP A 344 8.84 -3.77 28.08
C TRP A 344 8.73 -3.94 29.60
N SER A 345 7.59 -4.43 30.10
CA SER A 345 7.31 -4.53 31.55
C SER A 345 7.96 -5.74 32.25
N TRP A 346 8.59 -6.66 31.52
CA TRP A 346 9.17 -7.90 32.06
C TRP A 346 10.57 -7.72 32.69
N GLY A 347 11.19 -6.55 32.50
CA GLY A 347 12.54 -6.24 32.96
C GLY A 347 12.81 -6.56 34.45
N PRO A 348 11.97 -6.09 35.40
CA PRO A 348 12.17 -6.36 36.82
C PRO A 348 12.15 -7.85 37.17
N ALA A 349 11.21 -8.61 36.59
CA ALA A 349 11.11 -10.06 36.80
C ALA A 349 12.32 -10.82 36.25
N ALA A 350 12.98 -10.28 35.21
CA ALA A 350 14.20 -10.81 34.63
C ALA A 350 15.49 -10.27 35.30
N GLY A 351 15.39 -9.45 36.36
CA GLY A 351 16.55 -8.87 37.03
C GLY A 351 17.27 -7.78 36.23
N LEU A 352 16.60 -7.17 35.24
CA LEU A 352 17.13 -6.09 34.40
C LEU A 352 16.75 -4.69 34.88
N GLY A 353 15.98 -4.59 35.98
CA GLY A 353 15.37 -3.35 36.46
C GLY A 353 14.25 -2.86 35.54
N ASP A 354 13.76 -1.65 35.79
CA ASP A 354 12.69 -1.05 34.98
C ASP A 354 13.25 -0.66 33.61
N LEU A 355 12.74 -1.29 32.55
CA LEU A 355 13.13 -1.01 31.16
C LEU A 355 12.35 0.17 30.56
N ALA A 356 11.16 0.46 31.08
CA ALA A 356 10.29 1.54 30.65
C ALA A 356 9.56 2.17 31.84
N TYR A 357 9.16 3.42 31.69
CA TYR A 357 8.38 4.21 32.64
C TYR A 357 7.09 4.72 32.00
N CYS A 358 6.16 5.18 32.85
CA CYS A 358 4.87 5.72 32.45
C CYS A 358 3.99 4.75 31.62
N VAL A 359 4.28 3.44 31.68
CA VAL A 359 3.51 2.42 30.97
C VAL A 359 2.09 2.39 31.52
N GLU A 360 1.11 2.64 30.65
CA GLU A 360 -0.32 2.66 30.99
C GLU A 360 -0.69 3.59 32.16
N VAL A 361 0.04 4.70 32.32
CA VAL A 361 -0.24 5.68 33.39
C VAL A 361 -1.53 6.47 33.11
N GLU A 362 -2.30 6.75 34.17
CA GLU A 362 -3.53 7.55 34.11
C GLU A 362 -3.44 8.82 34.99
N PRO A 363 -4.06 9.95 34.61
CA PRO A 363 -4.74 10.18 33.34
C PRO A 363 -3.75 10.30 32.17
N TRP A 364 -3.91 9.50 31.10
CA TRP A 364 -2.91 9.37 30.03
C TRP A 364 -2.58 10.70 29.33
N ASN A 365 -3.57 11.58 29.15
CA ASN A 365 -3.44 12.85 28.43
C ASN A 365 -2.51 13.87 29.13
N ALA A 366 -2.14 13.62 30.39
CA ALA A 366 -1.14 14.42 31.09
C ALA A 366 0.30 14.03 30.69
N TRP A 367 0.48 12.81 30.17
CA TRP A 367 1.77 12.14 30.04
C TRP A 367 2.15 11.77 28.60
N CYS A 368 1.20 11.63 27.68
CA CYS A 368 1.49 11.24 26.30
C CYS A 368 0.44 11.77 25.31
N GLY A 369 0.76 11.71 24.01
CA GLY A 369 -0.14 12.10 22.93
C GLY A 369 -1.37 11.21 22.82
N GLU A 370 -1.26 9.93 23.20
CA GLU A 370 -2.34 8.94 23.11
C GLU A 370 -2.17 7.75 24.06
N PRO A 371 -3.27 7.12 24.49
CA PRO A 371 -3.18 5.93 25.33
C PRO A 371 -2.83 4.66 24.53
N PRO A 372 -2.15 3.68 25.15
CA PRO A 372 -1.51 3.78 26.46
C PRO A 372 -0.19 4.58 26.37
N CYS A 373 0.13 5.31 27.43
CA CYS A 373 1.45 5.91 27.54
C CYS A 373 2.54 4.85 27.76
N GLY A 374 3.79 5.21 27.46
CA GLY A 374 4.98 4.50 27.92
C GLY A 374 6.24 4.93 27.17
N GLN A 375 7.37 4.97 27.88
CA GLN A 375 8.67 5.36 27.31
C GLN A 375 9.81 4.55 27.91
N LEU A 376 10.82 4.22 27.12
CA LEU A 376 12.01 3.51 27.59
C LEU A 376 12.75 4.31 28.68
N ASN A 377 13.42 3.59 29.57
CA ASN A 377 14.27 4.15 30.62
C ASN A 377 15.66 4.48 30.06
N PRO A 378 16.02 5.77 29.84
CA PRO A 378 17.29 6.15 29.24
C PRO A 378 18.50 5.92 30.16
N ARG A 379 18.29 5.69 31.47
CA ARG A 379 19.39 5.40 32.40
C ARG A 379 19.70 3.91 32.53
N ASN A 380 18.81 3.05 32.06
CA ASN A 380 19.00 1.61 32.17
C ASN A 380 19.85 1.07 31.02
N LYS A 381 21.11 0.72 31.30
CA LYS A 381 22.04 0.15 30.31
C LYS A 381 21.55 -1.13 29.62
N HIS A 382 20.63 -1.87 30.26
CA HIS A 382 20.05 -3.07 29.68
C HIS A 382 19.13 -2.75 28.50
N VAL A 383 18.51 -1.57 28.46
CA VAL A 383 17.71 -1.09 27.32
C VAL A 383 18.57 -1.09 26.05
N TYR A 384 19.75 -0.48 26.09
CA TYR A 384 20.63 -0.43 24.92
C TYR A 384 21.18 -1.80 24.51
N SER A 385 21.37 -2.71 25.47
CA SER A 385 21.77 -4.09 25.18
C SER A 385 20.65 -4.89 24.50
N LEU A 386 19.38 -4.59 24.83
CA LEU A 386 18.21 -5.18 24.18
C LEU A 386 17.97 -4.57 22.80
N LEU A 387 18.06 -3.25 22.67
CA LEU A 387 17.97 -2.56 21.39
C LEU A 387 19.02 -3.07 20.40
N GLU A 388 20.27 -3.27 20.83
CA GLU A 388 21.30 -3.87 19.98
C GLU A 388 20.90 -5.24 19.43
N LYS A 389 20.29 -6.11 20.26
CA LYS A 389 19.80 -7.42 19.82
C LYS A 389 18.64 -7.29 18.83
N VAL A 390 17.67 -6.43 19.14
CA VAL A 390 16.52 -6.13 18.29
C VAL A 390 16.99 -5.63 16.93
N TYR A 391 17.88 -4.64 16.89
CA TYR A 391 18.41 -4.08 15.65
C TYR A 391 19.20 -5.11 14.84
N ALA A 392 20.02 -5.94 15.50
CA ALA A 392 20.81 -6.97 14.82
C ALA A 392 19.91 -8.00 14.14
N GLU A 393 18.85 -8.44 14.82
CA GLU A 393 17.91 -9.41 14.28
C GLU A 393 17.03 -8.81 13.17
N ILE A 394 16.61 -7.55 13.29
CA ILE A 394 15.89 -6.82 12.22
C ILE A 394 16.77 -6.74 10.95
N ILE A 395 18.02 -6.32 11.08
CA ILE A 395 18.97 -6.23 9.96
C ILE A 395 19.18 -7.62 9.33
N GLN A 396 19.30 -8.66 10.16
CA GLN A 396 19.45 -10.03 9.69
C GLN A 396 18.22 -10.53 8.92
N LEU A 397 17.01 -10.28 9.42
CA LEU A 397 15.76 -10.77 8.83
C LEU A 397 15.40 -10.04 7.53
N THR A 398 15.58 -8.72 7.50
CA THR A 398 15.25 -7.90 6.33
C THR A 398 16.37 -7.93 5.29
N GLY A 399 17.63 -8.02 5.73
CA GLY A 399 18.82 -7.82 4.90
C GLY A 399 19.03 -6.36 4.48
N VAL A 400 18.38 -5.41 5.15
CA VAL A 400 18.56 -3.97 4.96
C VAL A 400 19.62 -3.50 5.95
N ASP A 401 20.82 -3.17 5.44
CA ASP A 401 22.02 -2.85 6.21
C ASP A 401 22.55 -1.43 5.95
N ASP A 402 21.92 -0.72 5.03
CA ASP A 402 22.26 0.60 4.51
C ASP A 402 21.28 1.69 4.94
N LEU A 403 20.08 1.30 5.37
CA LEU A 403 19.01 2.18 5.83
C LEU A 403 18.39 1.64 7.13
N PHE A 404 18.09 2.52 8.09
CA PHE A 404 17.42 2.13 9.32
C PHE A 404 16.52 3.26 9.82
N HIS A 405 15.36 2.94 10.42
CA HIS A 405 14.49 3.93 11.08
C HIS A 405 14.54 3.69 12.59
N LEU A 406 14.92 4.71 13.36
CA LEU A 406 15.02 4.63 14.82
C LEU A 406 13.73 5.10 15.53
N GLY A 407 12.79 5.67 14.79
CA GLY A 407 11.60 6.31 15.34
C GLY A 407 11.95 7.66 15.94
N GLY A 408 11.65 7.84 17.22
CA GLY A 408 12.04 9.03 17.97
C GLY A 408 11.11 10.21 17.74
N ASP A 409 9.81 9.94 17.64
CA ASP A 409 8.74 10.92 17.73
C ASP A 409 8.17 11.01 19.16
N GLU A 410 7.38 12.08 19.37
CA GLU A 410 6.49 12.31 20.52
C GLU A 410 6.99 11.99 21.95
N VAL A 411 8.30 12.09 22.20
CA VAL A 411 8.87 11.89 23.55
C VAL A 411 8.32 12.94 24.53
N SER A 412 7.62 12.44 25.53
CA SER A 412 7.13 13.14 26.70
C SER A 412 8.27 13.47 27.67
N GLU A 413 8.66 14.72 27.65
CA GLU A 413 9.55 15.32 28.65
C GLU A 413 8.98 15.15 30.07
N ARG A 414 7.65 15.25 30.24
CA ARG A 414 6.97 15.16 31.55
C ARG A 414 7.18 13.80 32.20
N CYS A 415 7.07 12.72 31.42
CA CYS A 415 7.31 11.37 31.91
C CYS A 415 8.72 11.24 32.50
N TRP A 416 9.74 11.66 31.75
CA TRP A 416 11.12 11.57 32.23
C TRP A 416 11.46 12.55 33.35
N LEU A 417 10.93 13.78 33.33
CA LEU A 417 11.09 14.74 34.44
C LEU A 417 10.56 14.18 35.77
N HIS A 418 9.49 13.39 35.74
CA HIS A 418 8.95 12.76 36.94
C HIS A 418 9.89 11.70 37.54
N HIS A 419 10.60 10.94 36.70
CA HIS A 419 11.48 9.86 37.13
C HIS A 419 12.97 10.27 37.28
N PHE A 420 13.39 11.34 36.61
CA PHE A 420 14.77 11.84 36.56
C PHE A 420 14.80 13.36 36.80
N ASN A 421 14.42 13.78 38.00
CA ASN A 421 14.32 15.19 38.37
C ASN A 421 15.68 15.93 38.41
N ASP A 422 16.78 15.20 38.30
CA ASP A 422 18.16 15.69 38.32
C ASP A 422 18.74 15.92 36.91
N SER A 423 17.94 15.80 35.85
CA SER A 423 18.40 15.94 34.47
C SER A 423 17.42 16.69 33.58
N ASN A 424 17.95 17.37 32.57
CA ASN A 424 17.12 17.93 31.50
C ASN A 424 16.62 16.76 30.61
N PRO A 425 15.31 16.63 30.38
CA PRO A 425 14.75 15.53 29.58
C PRO A 425 15.21 15.55 28.12
N MET A 426 15.50 16.72 27.55
CA MET A 426 16.02 16.83 26.19
C MET A 426 17.48 16.39 26.08
N ASP A 427 18.31 16.66 27.10
CA ASP A 427 19.68 16.11 27.15
C ASP A 427 19.63 14.59 27.34
N LEU A 428 18.71 14.07 28.17
CA LEU A 428 18.46 12.62 28.28
C LEU A 428 18.03 12.00 26.94
N TRP A 429 17.21 12.70 26.15
CA TRP A 429 16.81 12.25 24.82
C TRP A 429 18.00 12.20 23.87
N LEU A 430 18.81 13.25 23.83
CA LEU A 430 20.02 13.29 23.01
C LEU A 430 20.96 12.12 23.37
N ASP A 431 21.20 11.90 24.66
CA ASP A 431 22.03 10.80 25.16
C ASP A 431 21.45 9.43 24.78
N PHE A 432 20.12 9.27 24.91
CA PHE A 432 19.42 8.06 24.50
C PHE A 432 19.63 7.78 23.01
N THR A 433 19.39 8.78 22.16
CA THR A 433 19.54 8.65 20.70
C THR A 433 20.98 8.32 20.32
N GLN A 434 21.97 8.95 20.95
CA GLN A 434 23.39 8.62 20.73
C GLN A 434 23.75 7.20 21.19
N ASN A 435 23.19 6.73 22.30
CA ASN A 435 23.37 5.35 22.77
C ASN A 435 22.70 4.34 21.84
N ALA A 436 21.49 4.63 21.35
CA ALA A 436 20.77 3.80 20.38
C ALA A 436 21.53 3.73 19.04
N LEU A 437 22.06 4.85 18.54
CA LEU A 437 22.93 4.88 17.36
C LEU A 437 24.19 4.02 17.56
N ARG A 438 24.84 4.09 18.73
CA ARG A 438 25.99 3.23 19.05
C ARG A 438 25.59 1.75 19.09
N ALA A 439 24.42 1.42 19.62
CA ALA A 439 23.87 0.06 19.61
C ALA A 439 23.62 -0.41 18.16
N LEU A 440 23.03 0.43 17.32
CA LEU A 440 22.79 0.16 15.90
C LEU A 440 24.11 -0.10 15.14
N VAL A 441 25.15 0.70 15.38
CA VAL A 441 26.47 0.47 14.77
C VAL A 441 27.03 -0.89 15.16
N ARG A 442 26.92 -1.30 16.43
CA ARG A 442 27.37 -2.63 16.88
C ARG A 442 26.54 -3.76 16.28
N ALA A 443 25.21 -3.59 16.27
CA ALA A 443 24.26 -4.50 15.65
C ALA A 443 24.56 -4.73 14.16
N ASN A 444 24.95 -3.67 13.45
CA ASN A 444 25.34 -3.72 12.04
C ASN A 444 26.85 -4.00 11.84
N ARG A 445 27.41 -4.91 12.65
CA ARG A 445 28.79 -5.41 12.51
C ARG A 445 29.87 -4.32 12.57
N GLY A 446 29.64 -3.28 13.37
CA GLY A 446 30.55 -2.14 13.52
C GLY A 446 30.47 -1.10 12.41
N LYS A 447 29.49 -1.19 11.50
CA LYS A 447 29.29 -0.25 10.39
C LYS A 447 27.99 0.52 10.57
N ALA A 448 28.07 1.84 10.61
CA ALA A 448 26.86 2.67 10.56
C ALA A 448 26.15 2.48 9.19
N PRO A 449 24.81 2.42 9.17
CA PRO A 449 24.05 2.53 7.93
C PRO A 449 24.46 3.78 7.12
N GLU A 450 24.13 3.79 5.84
CA GLU A 450 24.34 4.96 4.99
C GLU A 450 23.38 6.10 5.36
N LEU A 451 22.15 5.73 5.70
CA LEU A 451 21.13 6.63 6.22
C LEU A 451 20.44 5.99 7.43
N THR A 452 20.40 6.71 8.54
CA THR A 452 19.55 6.38 9.69
C THR A 452 18.55 7.51 9.84
N LEU A 453 17.26 7.18 9.86
CA LEU A 453 16.16 8.13 9.94
C LEU A 453 15.67 8.25 11.39
N LEU A 454 15.32 9.47 11.78
CA LEU A 454 14.48 9.79 12.92
C LEU A 454 13.24 10.53 12.42
N TRP A 455 12.12 10.43 13.12
CA TRP A 455 11.01 11.34 12.88
C TRP A 455 11.37 12.79 13.24
N SER A 456 10.76 13.76 12.55
CA SER A 456 10.76 15.15 13.01
C SER A 456 10.12 15.26 14.39
N SER A 457 10.77 15.89 15.35
CA SER A 457 10.38 15.86 16.77
C SER A 457 11.03 16.99 17.55
N GLY A 458 10.91 17.01 18.88
CA GLY A 458 11.61 18.00 19.71
C GLY A 458 13.14 17.94 19.55
N LEU A 459 13.70 16.74 19.34
CA LEU A 459 15.15 16.54 19.21
C LEU A 459 15.72 17.07 17.88
N THR A 460 14.88 17.14 16.84
CA THR A 460 15.24 17.67 15.52
C THR A 460 14.82 19.14 15.37
N ARG A 461 14.83 19.89 16.48
CA ARG A 461 14.64 21.35 16.52
C ARG A 461 15.83 22.04 17.18
N THR A 462 16.09 23.30 16.83
CA THR A 462 17.12 24.11 17.51
C THR A 462 16.80 24.24 19.00
N PRO A 463 17.79 24.12 19.91
CA PRO A 463 19.24 24.01 19.67
C PRO A 463 19.77 22.57 19.49
N TYR A 464 18.93 21.54 19.56
CA TYR A 464 19.36 20.14 19.51
C TYR A 464 19.63 19.64 18.09
N LEU A 465 19.00 20.26 17.09
CA LEU A 465 19.30 20.04 15.68
C LEU A 465 20.82 20.08 15.45
N GLU A 466 21.50 21.12 15.91
CA GLU A 466 22.96 21.30 15.70
C GLU A 466 23.83 20.29 16.47
N LYS A 467 23.28 19.53 17.42
CA LYS A 467 24.02 18.57 18.26
C LYS A 467 24.07 17.15 17.67
N LEU A 468 23.31 16.87 16.61
CA LEU A 468 23.24 15.55 15.98
C LEU A 468 24.21 15.44 14.79
N ASP A 469 24.80 14.24 14.60
CA ASP A 469 25.69 13.98 13.45
C ASP A 469 24.92 13.59 12.19
N TYR A 470 24.57 14.60 11.39
CA TYR A 470 23.84 14.44 10.12
C TYR A 470 24.70 13.98 8.94
N ARG A 471 25.94 13.50 9.15
CA ARG A 471 26.67 12.82 8.06
C ARG A 471 25.98 11.54 7.62
N ARG A 472 25.31 10.86 8.56
CA ARG A 472 24.59 9.59 8.34
C ARG A 472 23.18 9.59 8.90
N LEU A 473 22.85 10.55 9.77
CA LEU A 473 21.49 10.76 10.26
C LEU A 473 20.71 11.61 9.25
N GLY A 474 19.45 11.27 9.03
CA GLY A 474 18.46 12.05 8.31
C GLY A 474 17.16 12.12 9.09
N VAL A 475 16.18 12.86 8.56
CA VAL A 475 14.91 13.10 9.24
C VAL A 475 13.74 12.78 8.33
N GLN A 476 12.79 11.98 8.81
CA GLN A 476 11.49 11.81 8.18
C GLN A 476 10.53 12.90 8.69
N LEU A 477 10.16 13.82 7.81
CA LEU A 477 9.35 15.00 8.12
C LEU A 477 7.87 14.67 8.06
N TRP A 478 7.20 14.58 9.21
CA TRP A 478 5.77 14.29 9.30
C TRP A 478 4.90 15.50 9.62
N GLY A 479 5.49 16.56 10.18
CA GLY A 479 4.79 17.83 10.42
C GLY A 479 4.21 18.42 9.14
N SER A 480 3.31 19.41 9.25
CA SER A 480 2.78 20.08 8.04
C SER A 480 3.92 20.66 7.21
N SER A 481 3.73 20.65 5.90
CA SER A 481 4.67 21.21 4.93
C SER A 481 5.05 22.67 5.19
N ARG A 482 4.19 23.42 5.88
CA ARG A 482 4.37 24.85 6.18
C ARG A 482 4.92 25.12 7.58
N TRP A 483 5.17 24.09 8.38
CA TRP A 483 5.70 24.28 9.73
C TRP A 483 7.16 24.73 9.67
N PRO A 484 7.56 25.76 10.45
CA PRO A 484 8.94 26.24 10.49
C PRO A 484 9.95 25.13 10.81
N GLU A 485 9.56 24.13 11.59
CA GLU A 485 10.41 23.01 11.97
C GLU A 485 10.71 22.06 10.80
N SER A 486 9.72 21.80 9.95
CA SER A 486 9.90 21.03 8.71
C SER A 486 10.87 21.77 7.78
N ARG A 487 10.68 23.09 7.64
CA ARG A 487 11.53 23.97 6.83
C ARG A 487 12.96 24.03 7.38
N ALA A 488 13.12 24.14 8.70
CA ALA A 488 14.43 24.25 9.34
C ALA A 488 15.32 23.04 9.04
N VAL A 489 14.80 21.82 9.06
CA VAL A 489 15.56 20.61 8.70
C VAL A 489 16.10 20.71 7.27
N LEU A 490 15.25 21.15 6.33
CA LEU A 490 15.62 21.26 4.92
C LEU A 490 16.65 22.37 4.68
N ASP A 491 16.48 23.53 5.32
CA ASP A 491 17.40 24.68 5.18
C ASP A 491 18.79 24.41 5.78
N HIS A 492 18.91 23.44 6.70
CA HIS A 492 20.21 22.96 7.22
C HIS A 492 20.88 21.92 6.31
N GLY A 493 20.29 21.59 5.15
CA GLY A 493 20.85 20.61 4.22
C GLY A 493 20.86 19.18 4.78
N ILE A 494 19.98 18.88 5.73
CA ILE A 494 19.85 17.54 6.32
C ILE A 494 19.10 16.64 5.33
N ARG A 495 19.54 15.39 5.21
CA ARG A 495 18.86 14.40 4.36
C ARG A 495 17.45 14.16 4.88
N ALA A 496 16.44 14.32 4.03
CA ALA A 496 15.05 14.25 4.44
C ALA A 496 14.22 13.25 3.62
N VAL A 497 13.32 12.55 4.30
CA VAL A 497 12.20 11.82 3.69
C VAL A 497 10.92 12.55 4.06
N LEU A 498 10.05 12.84 3.09
CA LEU A 498 8.86 13.64 3.33
C LEU A 498 7.63 12.78 3.57
N SER A 499 6.86 13.09 4.61
CA SER A 499 5.61 12.43 5.00
C SER A 499 4.61 13.44 5.60
N HIS A 500 4.57 14.67 5.08
CA HIS A 500 3.82 15.76 5.69
C HIS A 500 2.33 15.41 5.92
N VAL A 501 1.85 15.59 7.15
CA VAL A 501 0.48 15.25 7.60
C VAL A 501 -0.64 15.99 6.85
N ASP A 502 -0.35 17.16 6.29
CA ASP A 502 -1.27 17.95 5.48
C ASP A 502 -1.43 17.41 4.04
N ALA A 503 -0.61 16.44 3.63
CA ALA A 503 -0.67 15.85 2.30
C ALA A 503 -0.70 14.32 2.32
N TRP A 504 0.29 13.65 2.93
CA TRP A 504 0.57 12.23 2.69
C TRP A 504 0.16 11.27 3.82
N TYR A 505 -0.63 11.73 4.79
CA TYR A 505 -1.27 10.87 5.78
C TYR A 505 -2.61 10.32 5.24
N LEU A 506 -2.73 8.99 5.21
CA LEU A 506 -3.87 8.26 4.66
C LEU A 506 -4.96 8.02 5.71
N ASP A 507 -4.61 8.05 6.98
CA ASP A 507 -5.48 7.87 8.14
C ASP A 507 -6.35 9.10 8.47
N CYS A 508 -6.03 10.29 7.95
CA CYS A 508 -6.79 11.51 8.21
C CYS A 508 -8.23 11.48 7.67
N GLY A 509 -9.16 12.12 8.39
CA GLY A 509 -10.51 12.45 7.91
C GLY A 509 -11.64 11.52 8.35
N PHE A 510 -11.43 10.64 9.33
CA PHE A 510 -12.40 9.61 9.74
C PHE A 510 -13.01 9.81 11.14
N GLY A 511 -12.98 11.05 11.63
CA GLY A 511 -13.47 11.41 12.97
C GLY A 511 -12.44 11.12 14.05
N SER A 512 -12.87 11.20 15.31
CA SER A 512 -12.04 10.87 16.48
C SER A 512 -12.32 9.46 16.97
N TRP A 513 -11.28 8.75 17.39
CA TRP A 513 -11.39 7.53 18.18
C TRP A 513 -11.24 7.78 19.70
N ARG A 514 -10.83 9.00 20.06
CA ARG A 514 -10.67 9.47 21.45
C ARG A 514 -11.95 10.20 21.87
N ASP A 515 -12.14 10.44 23.17
CA ASP A 515 -13.33 11.13 23.72
C ASP A 515 -13.51 12.59 23.25
N SER A 516 -12.60 13.14 22.43
CA SER A 516 -12.74 14.43 21.74
C SER A 516 -13.57 14.31 20.45
N SER A 517 -14.27 15.38 20.03
CA SER A 517 -14.98 15.41 18.75
C SER A 517 -14.06 15.58 17.54
N ASP A 518 -12.83 16.06 17.74
CA ASP A 518 -11.87 16.37 16.69
C ASP A 518 -10.99 15.15 16.41
N GLY A 519 -10.96 14.69 15.16
CA GLY A 519 -10.08 13.59 14.73
C GLY A 519 -8.60 13.95 14.80
N HIS A 520 -7.72 12.94 14.83
CA HIS A 520 -6.26 13.12 14.95
C HIS A 520 -5.71 14.08 13.87
N CYS A 521 -6.14 13.88 12.63
CA CYS A 521 -5.90 14.82 11.55
C CYS A 521 -7.09 14.84 10.58
N GLY A 522 -7.48 16.04 10.14
CA GLY A 522 -8.56 16.25 9.17
C GLY A 522 -8.27 17.45 8.26
N PRO A 523 -9.01 17.62 7.16
CA PRO A 523 -9.97 16.67 6.55
C PRO A 523 -9.28 15.45 5.90
N TYR A 524 -10.06 14.56 5.26
CA TYR A 524 -9.53 13.47 4.43
C TYR A 524 -8.59 14.00 3.34
N ARG A 525 -7.43 13.35 3.15
CA ARG A 525 -6.49 13.68 2.06
C ARG A 525 -6.93 13.02 0.77
N SER A 526 -7.40 13.81 -0.19
CA SER A 526 -7.79 13.29 -1.50
C SER A 526 -6.55 12.87 -2.31
N TRP A 527 -6.74 12.01 -3.31
CA TRP A 527 -5.62 11.61 -4.17
C TRP A 527 -5.05 12.80 -4.95
N GLN A 528 -5.87 13.80 -5.29
CA GLN A 528 -5.43 15.03 -5.95
C GLN A 528 -4.48 15.81 -5.06
N GLN A 529 -4.85 16.05 -3.80
CA GLN A 529 -3.97 16.73 -2.83
C GLN A 529 -2.65 15.99 -2.65
N MET A 530 -2.70 14.66 -2.58
CA MET A 530 -1.49 13.83 -2.49
C MET A 530 -0.62 13.93 -3.75
N TYR A 531 -1.24 13.96 -4.93
CA TYR A 531 -0.55 14.07 -6.22
C TYR A 531 0.06 15.47 -6.45
N GLU A 532 -0.61 16.53 -6.00
CA GLU A 532 -0.19 17.93 -6.18
C GLU A 532 0.89 18.36 -5.19
N HIS A 533 1.12 17.59 -4.13
CA HIS A 533 2.10 17.90 -3.10
C HIS A 533 3.54 17.83 -3.65
N ARG A 534 4.18 18.99 -3.77
CA ARG A 534 5.54 19.17 -4.32
C ARG A 534 6.37 20.18 -3.51
N PRO A 535 6.61 19.92 -2.22
CA PRO A 535 7.28 20.88 -1.33
C PRO A 535 8.65 21.30 -1.84
N TRP A 536 9.40 20.42 -2.51
CA TRP A 536 10.72 20.72 -3.10
C TRP A 536 10.73 21.81 -4.17
N THR A 537 9.58 22.19 -4.72
CA THR A 537 9.51 23.31 -5.68
C THR A 537 9.59 24.68 -5.00
N GLU A 538 9.37 24.76 -3.68
CA GLU A 538 9.40 26.00 -2.90
C GLU A 538 10.83 26.52 -2.64
N GLU A 539 11.86 25.70 -2.86
CA GLU A 539 13.26 26.14 -2.85
C GLU A 539 13.46 27.32 -3.83
N ASN A 540 12.80 27.26 -4.99
CA ASN A 540 12.88 28.28 -6.04
C ASN A 540 12.08 29.57 -5.77
N SER A 541 11.15 29.58 -4.80
CA SER A 541 10.37 30.78 -4.45
C SER A 541 10.95 31.57 -3.27
N SER A 542 11.94 31.02 -2.58
CA SER A 542 12.61 31.68 -1.43
C SER A 542 13.57 32.82 -1.83
N SER A 543 13.57 33.24 -3.10
CA SER A 543 14.22 34.47 -3.57
C SER A 543 13.48 35.75 -3.15
N ASP A 544 12.29 35.66 -2.54
CA ASP A 544 11.63 36.81 -1.93
C ASP A 544 12.27 37.10 -0.56
N VAL A 545 13.38 37.83 -0.67
CA VAL A 545 14.17 38.44 0.40
C VAL A 545 13.26 39.24 1.34
N ASP A 546 13.20 38.83 2.60
CA ASP A 546 12.74 39.67 3.69
C ASP A 546 13.76 40.82 3.86
N SER A 547 13.43 41.98 3.28
CA SER A 547 14.36 43.10 3.03
C SER A 547 14.86 43.86 4.28
N GLU A 548 14.59 43.37 5.49
CA GLU A 548 14.93 44.08 6.73
C GLU A 548 16.10 43.47 7.53
N LEU A 549 16.51 42.22 7.25
CA LEU A 549 17.68 41.60 7.85
C LEU A 549 18.65 41.14 6.75
N ASN A 550 19.70 41.94 6.49
CA ASN A 550 20.82 41.62 5.59
C ASN A 550 21.66 40.41 6.08
N VAL A 551 21.04 39.25 6.24
CA VAL A 551 21.70 37.98 6.54
C VAL A 551 21.14 36.97 5.55
N ALA A 552 21.89 36.70 4.49
CA ALA A 552 21.58 35.58 3.62
C ALA A 552 21.66 34.30 4.47
N PRO A 553 20.59 33.49 4.57
CA PRO A 553 20.70 32.20 5.22
C PRO A 553 21.75 31.38 4.46
N PRO A 554 22.56 30.55 5.14
CA PRO A 554 23.40 29.58 4.46
C PRO A 554 22.48 28.58 3.75
N SER A 555 22.15 28.83 2.48
CA SER A 555 21.24 27.98 1.71
C SER A 555 22.01 26.72 1.27
N TRP A 556 22.11 25.74 2.16
CA TRP A 556 22.42 24.38 1.73
C TRP A 556 21.30 23.92 0.79
N PRO A 557 21.62 23.34 -0.37
CA PRO A 557 20.58 22.82 -1.24
C PRO A 557 19.81 21.74 -0.48
N TRP A 558 18.50 21.74 -0.63
CA TRP A 558 17.65 20.76 0.02
C TRP A 558 18.04 19.33 -0.40
N ARG A 559 18.24 18.43 0.58
CA ARG A 559 18.62 17.03 0.34
C ARG A 559 17.45 16.09 0.56
N ILE A 560 16.51 16.09 -0.36
CA ILE A 560 15.31 15.25 -0.28
C ILE A 560 15.57 13.91 -0.96
N GLU A 561 15.55 12.83 -0.17
CA GLU A 561 15.73 11.46 -0.66
C GLU A 561 14.45 10.92 -1.32
N GLY A 562 13.31 11.54 -1.05
CA GLY A 562 11.99 11.18 -1.55
C GLY A 562 10.93 11.31 -0.46
N GLY A 563 10.01 10.34 -0.39
CA GLY A 563 8.88 10.44 0.52
C GLY A 563 8.16 9.13 0.80
N ALA A 564 7.26 9.17 1.79
CA ALA A 564 6.35 8.07 2.12
C ALA A 564 4.93 8.58 2.37
N ALA A 565 3.95 7.87 1.78
CA ALA A 565 2.59 7.90 2.29
C ALA A 565 2.52 7.13 3.61
N CYS A 566 1.79 7.64 4.60
CA CYS A 566 1.70 7.02 5.93
C CYS A 566 0.29 6.53 6.21
N GLN A 567 0.16 5.25 6.54
CA GLN A 567 -1.07 4.65 7.03
C GLN A 567 -0.87 4.21 8.49
N TRP A 568 -1.17 5.12 9.42
CA TRP A 568 -1.36 4.80 10.82
C TRP A 568 -2.65 4.00 11.02
N SER A 569 -2.74 3.19 12.07
CA SER A 569 -3.78 2.16 12.19
C SER A 569 -4.66 2.24 13.44
N GLU A 570 -4.73 3.38 14.14
CA GLU A 570 -5.63 3.59 15.28
C GLU A 570 -7.10 3.31 14.92
N GLN A 571 -7.51 3.69 13.70
CA GLN A 571 -8.88 3.53 13.17
C GLN A 571 -8.93 2.70 11.88
N LEU A 572 -7.95 1.81 11.67
CA LEU A 572 -7.92 0.94 10.51
C LEU A 572 -7.63 -0.50 10.92
N ASP A 573 -8.44 -1.41 10.40
CA ASP A 573 -8.25 -2.84 10.50
C ASP A 573 -8.12 -3.45 9.08
N PRO A 574 -7.87 -4.77 8.95
CA PRO A 574 -7.78 -5.43 7.65
C PRO A 574 -9.02 -5.27 6.75
N GLY A 575 -10.21 -5.02 7.34
CA GLY A 575 -11.46 -4.88 6.58
C GLY A 575 -11.50 -3.62 5.71
N GLY A 576 -10.77 -2.57 6.10
CA GLY A 576 -10.70 -1.29 5.39
C GLY A 576 -9.40 -1.01 4.63
N LEU A 577 -8.37 -1.85 4.78
CA LEU A 577 -7.00 -1.56 4.35
C LEU A 577 -6.90 -1.09 2.89
N ASP A 578 -7.31 -1.96 1.96
CA ASP A 578 -7.11 -1.73 0.53
C ASP A 578 -7.78 -0.44 0.05
N ALA A 579 -9.02 -0.19 0.47
CA ALA A 579 -9.78 0.98 0.07
C ALA A 579 -9.26 2.26 0.72
N ARG A 580 -8.63 2.17 1.90
CA ARG A 580 -7.98 3.32 2.55
C ARG A 580 -6.70 3.70 1.81
N VAL A 581 -5.86 2.73 1.49
CA VAL A 581 -4.52 2.94 0.96
C VAL A 581 -4.52 3.21 -0.55
N TRP A 582 -5.40 2.54 -1.30
CA TRP A 582 -5.42 2.56 -2.76
C TRP A 582 -6.70 3.19 -3.31
N PRO A 583 -6.61 4.06 -4.33
CA PRO A 583 -5.45 4.34 -5.19
C PRO A 583 -4.59 5.54 -4.74
N ARG A 584 -4.86 6.13 -3.56
CA ARG A 584 -4.15 7.31 -3.05
C ARG A 584 -2.63 7.15 -2.99
N SER A 585 -2.13 6.00 -2.56
CA SER A 585 -0.69 5.72 -2.53
C SER A 585 -0.06 5.63 -3.92
N ALA A 586 -0.84 5.24 -4.95
CA ALA A 586 -0.36 5.25 -6.32
C ALA A 586 -0.16 6.69 -6.85
N ALA A 587 -0.95 7.65 -6.36
CA ALA A 587 -0.75 9.08 -6.63
C ALA A 587 0.61 9.59 -6.11
N VAL A 588 0.95 9.22 -4.87
CA VAL A 588 2.27 9.51 -4.28
C VAL A 588 3.39 8.79 -5.05
N ALA A 589 3.15 7.56 -5.51
CA ALA A 589 4.12 6.80 -6.28
C ALA A 589 4.51 7.49 -7.60
N GLU A 590 3.53 7.98 -8.38
CA GLU A 590 3.83 8.73 -9.61
C GLU A 590 4.49 10.07 -9.32
N ARG A 591 4.07 10.77 -8.27
CA ARG A 591 4.72 12.01 -7.83
C ARG A 591 6.20 11.78 -7.52
N LEU A 592 6.55 10.71 -6.82
CA LEU A 592 7.95 10.39 -6.48
C LEU A 592 8.73 9.70 -7.61
N TRP A 593 8.05 9.11 -8.59
CA TRP A 593 8.69 8.50 -9.75
C TRP A 593 8.96 9.52 -10.86
N SER A 594 7.93 10.26 -11.27
CA SER A 594 7.96 11.08 -12.49
C SER A 594 8.15 12.57 -12.21
N ASP A 595 7.76 13.03 -11.02
CA ASP A 595 7.69 14.43 -10.58
C ASP A 595 7.30 15.45 -11.67
N ARG A 596 6.24 15.14 -12.42
CA ARG A 596 5.78 15.98 -13.51
C ARG A 596 5.26 17.34 -13.02
N ALA A 597 5.49 18.41 -13.78
CA ALA A 597 5.03 19.75 -13.42
C ALA A 597 3.51 19.86 -13.43
N GLU A 598 2.85 19.06 -14.25
CA GLU A 598 1.41 18.97 -14.32
C GLU A 598 0.83 18.44 -13.00
N GLY A 599 -0.21 19.13 -12.50
CA GLY A 599 -0.97 18.73 -11.31
C GLY A 599 -1.95 17.60 -11.62
N ALA A 600 -3.05 17.52 -10.86
CA ALA A 600 -4.12 16.56 -11.12
C ALA A 600 -4.95 16.97 -12.35
N GLU A 601 -4.33 16.97 -13.52
CA GLU A 601 -4.95 17.29 -14.82
C GLU A 601 -5.79 16.12 -15.35
N PRO A 602 -6.69 16.33 -16.33
CA PRO A 602 -7.56 15.27 -16.88
C PRO A 602 -6.85 13.99 -17.32
N ASP A 603 -5.64 14.09 -17.88
CA ASP A 603 -4.82 12.91 -18.25
C ASP A 603 -4.45 12.04 -17.03
N VAL A 604 -4.16 12.66 -15.88
CA VAL A 604 -3.83 11.95 -14.63
C VAL A 604 -5.04 11.18 -14.11
N TYR A 605 -6.24 11.75 -14.18
CA TYR A 605 -7.48 11.05 -13.82
C TYR A 605 -7.67 9.78 -14.66
N LEU A 606 -7.49 9.88 -15.97
CA LEU A 606 -7.65 8.76 -16.91
C LEU A 606 -6.66 7.62 -16.61
N ARG A 607 -5.38 7.95 -16.43
CA ARG A 607 -4.34 6.96 -16.17
C ARG A 607 -4.47 6.35 -14.78
N LEU A 608 -4.82 7.15 -13.76
CA LEU A 608 -5.03 6.65 -12.40
C LEU A 608 -6.27 5.74 -12.32
N ASP A 609 -7.35 6.08 -13.02
CA ASP A 609 -8.55 5.22 -13.08
C ASP A 609 -8.26 3.89 -13.78
N THR A 610 -7.48 3.94 -14.87
CA THR A 610 -6.99 2.74 -15.56
C THR A 610 -6.10 1.89 -14.65
N HIS A 611 -5.17 2.50 -13.92
CA HIS A 611 -4.33 1.80 -12.94
C HIS A 611 -5.16 1.24 -11.76
N ARG A 612 -6.16 1.97 -11.27
CA ARG A 612 -7.09 1.51 -10.24
C ARG A 612 -7.88 0.29 -10.72
N ALA A 613 -8.30 0.25 -11.98
CA ALA A 613 -8.92 -0.94 -12.56
C ALA A 613 -7.95 -2.14 -12.62
N ARG A 614 -6.66 -1.91 -12.92
CA ARG A 614 -5.62 -2.95 -12.86
C ARG A 614 -5.43 -3.49 -11.44
N LEU A 615 -5.38 -2.61 -10.43
CA LEU A 615 -5.30 -3.01 -9.01
C LEU A 615 -6.48 -3.92 -8.62
N VAL A 616 -7.71 -3.54 -9.00
CA VAL A 616 -8.91 -4.36 -8.76
C VAL A 616 -8.83 -5.71 -9.45
N ALA A 617 -8.36 -5.76 -10.70
CA ALA A 617 -8.19 -7.01 -11.43
C ALA A 617 -7.11 -7.92 -10.81
N ARG A 618 -6.12 -7.34 -10.10
CA ARG A 618 -5.10 -8.05 -9.31
C ARG A 618 -5.57 -8.41 -7.88
N GLY A 619 -6.85 -8.19 -7.55
CA GLY A 619 -7.44 -8.57 -6.26
C GLY A 619 -7.34 -7.53 -5.14
N VAL A 620 -6.85 -6.31 -5.43
CA VAL A 620 -6.81 -5.20 -4.48
C VAL A 620 -8.17 -4.50 -4.45
N LYS A 621 -8.79 -4.36 -3.28
CA LYS A 621 -10.10 -3.68 -3.14
C LYS A 621 -9.95 -2.16 -3.13
N ALA A 622 -9.32 -1.60 -4.16
CA ALA A 622 -9.04 -0.17 -4.29
C ALA A 622 -10.33 0.67 -4.37
N ALA A 623 -10.35 1.78 -3.64
CA ALA A 623 -11.49 2.71 -3.63
C ALA A 623 -11.76 3.29 -5.04
N PRO A 624 -13.03 3.59 -5.37
CA PRO A 624 -13.34 4.31 -6.60
C PRO A 624 -12.86 5.76 -6.52
N LEU A 625 -12.38 6.31 -7.65
CA LEU A 625 -12.03 7.72 -7.78
C LEU A 625 -13.27 8.61 -7.96
N TRP A 626 -14.27 8.09 -8.66
CA TRP A 626 -15.47 8.77 -9.16
C TRP A 626 -16.55 7.74 -9.54
N PRO A 627 -17.78 8.16 -9.95
CA PRO A 627 -18.79 7.23 -10.43
C PRO A 627 -18.29 6.37 -11.60
N GLN A 628 -18.66 5.09 -11.64
CA GLN A 628 -18.27 4.17 -12.72
C GLN A 628 -18.69 4.66 -14.13
N TRP A 629 -19.75 5.48 -14.20
CA TRP A 629 -20.12 6.13 -15.46
C TRP A 629 -19.00 7.05 -15.98
N CYS A 630 -18.30 7.78 -15.11
CA CYS A 630 -17.16 8.60 -15.48
C CYS A 630 -16.01 7.75 -16.02
N SER A 631 -15.70 6.60 -15.42
CA SER A 631 -14.74 5.66 -15.99
C SER A 631 -15.05 5.30 -17.45
N HIS A 632 -16.34 5.19 -17.81
CA HIS A 632 -16.77 4.82 -19.16
C HIS A 632 -16.98 6.02 -20.10
N ASN A 633 -17.02 7.25 -19.56
CA ASN A 633 -17.28 8.49 -20.29
C ASN A 633 -16.42 9.63 -19.70
N PRO A 634 -15.09 9.48 -19.61
CA PRO A 634 -14.29 10.30 -18.72
C PRO A 634 -14.24 11.77 -19.14
N HIS A 635 -14.29 12.06 -20.44
CA HIS A 635 -14.34 13.42 -20.98
C HIS A 635 -15.63 14.19 -20.65
N ALA A 636 -16.67 13.51 -20.15
CA ALA A 636 -17.89 14.17 -19.68
C ALA A 636 -17.84 14.52 -18.18
N CYS A 637 -16.81 14.07 -17.46
CA CYS A 637 -16.61 14.31 -16.03
C CYS A 637 -15.39 15.19 -15.71
N LEU A 638 -14.62 15.57 -16.74
CA LEU A 638 -13.36 16.32 -16.65
C LEU A 638 -13.44 17.67 -17.34
#